data_AF-A0A7R9DRU8-F1
#
_entry.id   AF-A0A7R9DRU8-F1
#
_cell.length_a   1.000
_cell.length_b   1.000
_cell.length_c   1.000
_cell.angle_alpha   90.00
_cell.angle_beta   90.00
_cell.angle_gamma   90.00
#
_symmetry.space_group_name_H-M   'P 1'
#
loop_
_entity.id
_entity.type
_entity.pdbx_description
1 polymer ?
#
loop_
_entity_poly.entity_id
_entity_poly.type
_entity_poly.pdbx_seq_one_letter_code
_entity_poly.pdbx_strand_id
1 'polypeptide(L)'
;FFQLRQSALKKEDADLQLEMEKLERERNLHIRELKRIHNEDQSRFNNHPVLNERYLLLMLLGKGGFSEVHKAFDLKEQRYVACKVHQLNKDWKEDKKANYI
;
A
#
# COMPACT_ATOMS: atom_id res chain seq x y z
N PHE A 1 -13.90 -50.53 0.07
CA PHE A 1 -14.86 -49.47 0.43
C PHE A 1 -14.31 -48.48 1.48
N PHE A 2 -13.93 -48.92 2.68
CA PHE A 2 -13.43 -48.01 3.75
C PHE A 2 -12.14 -47.24 3.38
N GLN A 3 -11.14 -47.92 2.81
CA GLN A 3 -9.86 -47.29 2.44
C GLN A 3 -9.99 -46.23 1.33
N LEU A 4 -10.91 -46.46 0.37
CA LEU A 4 -11.20 -45.48 -0.70
C LEU A 4 -11.86 -44.23 -0.12
N ARG A 5 -12.81 -44.39 0.80
CA ARG A 5 -13.44 -43.27 1.50
C ARG A 5 -12.45 -42.48 2.35
N GLN A 6 -11.56 -43.17 3.08
CA GLN A 6 -10.52 -42.52 3.88
C GLN A 6 -9.56 -41.70 3.00
N SER A 7 -9.19 -42.22 1.83
CA SER A 7 -8.30 -41.52 0.90
C SER A 7 -8.98 -40.31 0.26
N ALA A 8 -10.26 -40.42 -0.09
CA ALA A 8 -11.07 -39.31 -0.59
C ALA A 8 -11.18 -38.18 0.44
N LEU A 9 -11.50 -38.52 1.70
CA LEU A 9 -11.58 -37.54 2.79
C LEU A 9 -10.25 -36.84 3.05
N LYS A 10 -9.12 -37.57 3.01
CA LYS A 10 -7.78 -36.94 3.15
C LYS A 10 -7.46 -35.97 2.02
N LYS A 11 -7.87 -36.29 0.80
CA LYS A 11 -7.68 -35.40 -0.35
C LYS A 11 -8.55 -34.15 -0.20
N GLU A 12 -9.81 -34.33 0.17
CA GLU A 12 -10.74 -33.22 0.42
C GLU A 12 -10.22 -32.28 1.52
N ASP A 13 -9.72 -32.84 2.62
CA ASP A 13 -9.12 -32.07 3.71
C ASP A 13 -7.89 -31.25 3.25
N ALA A 14 -7.03 -31.85 2.42
CA ALA A 14 -5.89 -31.15 1.83
C ALA A 14 -6.31 -30.04 0.84
N ASP A 15 -7.33 -30.30 0.01
CA ASP A 15 -7.87 -29.31 -0.93
C ASP A 15 -8.52 -28.14 -0.18
N LEU A 16 -9.26 -28.41 0.91
CA LEU A 16 -9.85 -27.39 1.78
C LEU A 16 -8.78 -26.55 2.50
N GLN A 17 -7.70 -27.17 2.97
CA GLN A 17 -6.59 -26.47 3.61
C GLN A 17 -5.91 -25.48 2.63
N LEU A 18 -5.68 -25.91 1.38
CA LEU A 18 -5.11 -25.04 0.35
C LEU A 18 -6.03 -23.86 0.00
N GLU A 19 -7.35 -24.08 -0.09
CA GLU A 19 -8.30 -22.99 -0.33
C GLU A 19 -8.35 -22.03 0.87
N MET A 20 -8.31 -22.55 2.09
CA MET A 20 -8.26 -21.71 3.29
C MET A 20 -7.02 -20.80 3.28
N GLU A 21 -5.83 -21.34 3.00
CA GLU A 21 -4.59 -20.54 2.91
C GLU A 21 -4.64 -19.49 1.80
N LYS A 22 -5.32 -19.78 0.69
CA LYS A 22 -5.56 -18.81 -0.39
C LYS A 22 -6.49 -17.70 0.07
N LEU A 23 -7.61 -18.02 0.71
CA LEU A 23 -8.55 -17.04 1.26
C LEU A 23 -7.90 -16.16 2.32
N GLU A 24 -7.02 -16.72 3.16
CA GLU A 24 -6.27 -15.93 4.14
C GLU A 24 -5.30 -14.94 3.49
N ARG A 25 -4.65 -15.33 2.40
CA ARG A 25 -3.80 -14.42 1.61
C ARG A 25 -4.61 -13.29 0.99
N GLU A 26 -5.78 -13.59 0.43
CA GLU A 26 -6.70 -12.59 -0.13
C GLU A 26 -7.22 -11.63 0.94
N ARG A 27 -7.64 -12.14 2.10
CA ARG A 27 -8.02 -11.34 3.28
C ARG A 27 -6.91 -10.36 3.66
N ASN A 28 -5.66 -10.81 3.70
CA ASN A 28 -4.52 -9.97 4.06
C ASN A 28 -4.20 -8.90 3.01
N LEU A 29 -4.52 -9.15 1.73
CA LEU A 29 -4.42 -8.13 0.67
C LEU A 29 -5.52 -7.08 0.85
N HIS A 30 -6.77 -7.50 1.10
CA HIS A 30 -7.87 -6.58 1.34
C HIS A 30 -7.68 -5.70 2.57
N ILE A 31 -7.19 -6.27 3.69
CA ILE A 31 -6.86 -5.48 4.89
C ILE A 31 -5.80 -4.42 4.59
N ARG A 32 -4.77 -4.75 3.80
CA ARG A 32 -3.74 -3.79 3.39
C ARG A 32 -4.33 -2.69 2.52
N GLU A 33 -5.19 -3.03 1.59
CA GLU A 33 -5.82 -2.06 0.70
C GLU A 33 -6.78 -1.12 1.43
N LEU A 34 -7.61 -1.64 2.35
CA LEU A 34 -8.46 -0.82 3.20
C LEU A 34 -7.66 0.19 4.03
N LYS A 35 -6.52 -0.25 4.59
CA LYS A 35 -5.59 0.67 5.28
C LYS A 35 -4.99 1.69 4.34
N ARG A 36 -4.66 1.33 3.09
CA ARG A 36 -4.11 2.25 2.08
C ARG A 36 -5.13 3.33 1.73
N ILE A 37 -6.37 2.94 1.42
CA ILE A 37 -7.48 3.86 1.10
C ILE A 37 -7.75 4.80 2.28
N HIS A 38 -7.87 4.26 3.49
CA HIS A 38 -8.08 5.10 4.67
C HIS A 38 -6.96 6.15 4.88
N ASN A 39 -5.70 5.76 4.63
CA ASN A 39 -4.57 6.68 4.70
C ASN A 39 -4.55 7.70 3.56
N GLU A 40 -5.03 7.30 2.37
CA GLU A 40 -5.18 8.16 1.19
C GLU A 40 -6.24 9.23 1.44
N ASP A 41 -7.43 8.84 1.94
CA ASP A 41 -8.53 9.75 2.28
C ASP A 41 -8.09 10.82 3.31
N GLN A 42 -7.25 10.42 4.27
CA GLN A 42 -6.70 11.32 5.30
C GLN A 42 -5.47 12.12 4.83
N SER A 43 -4.93 11.83 3.65
CA SER A 43 -3.78 12.57 3.14
C SER A 43 -4.19 13.99 2.74
N ARG A 44 -3.33 14.96 3.01
CA ARG A 44 -3.48 16.33 2.48
C ARG A 44 -3.36 16.38 0.94
N PHE A 45 -2.91 15.29 0.32
CA PHE A 45 -2.72 15.15 -1.12
C PHE A 45 -3.84 14.35 -1.80
N ASN A 46 -4.96 14.10 -1.11
CA ASN A 46 -6.08 13.28 -1.60
C ASN A 46 -6.84 13.87 -2.81
N ASN A 47 -6.56 15.11 -3.19
CA ASN A 47 -7.22 15.80 -4.30
C ASN A 47 -6.30 15.93 -5.55
N HIS A 48 -5.40 14.96 -5.74
CA HIS A 48 -4.50 14.85 -6.90
C HIS A 48 -3.73 16.14 -7.26
N PRO A 49 -3.01 16.79 -6.32
CA PRO A 49 -2.31 18.03 -6.62
C PRO A 49 -1.11 17.80 -7.56
N VAL A 50 -0.78 18.83 -8.35
CA VAL A 50 0.47 18.88 -9.10
C VAL A 50 1.55 19.48 -8.22
N LEU A 51 2.59 18.71 -7.91
CA LEU A 51 3.76 19.17 -7.15
C LEU A 51 4.85 19.68 -8.09
N ASN A 52 5.47 20.80 -7.69
CA ASN A 52 6.59 21.43 -8.40
C ASN A 52 6.30 21.63 -9.91
N GLU A 53 5.03 21.91 -10.25
CA GLU A 53 4.54 22.11 -11.62
C GLU A 53 4.91 20.96 -12.59
N ARG A 54 5.18 19.77 -12.05
CA ARG A 54 5.71 18.64 -12.82
C ARG A 54 5.05 17.31 -12.47
N TYR A 55 4.80 17.05 -11.20
CA TYR A 55 4.36 15.72 -10.76
C TYR A 55 2.90 15.75 -10.36
N LEU A 56 2.03 15.26 -11.23
CA LEU A 56 0.62 15.05 -10.89
C LEU A 56 0.51 13.84 -9.96
N LEU A 57 0.20 14.07 -8.68
CA LEU A 57 -0.01 12.97 -7.74
C LEU A 57 -1.32 12.24 -8.06
N LEU A 58 -1.27 10.91 -8.04
CA LEU A 58 -2.41 10.04 -8.35
C LEU A 58 -2.85 9.31 -7.09
N MET A 59 -2.28 8.15 -6.80
CA MET A 59 -2.70 7.31 -5.68
C MET A 59 -1.58 7.10 -4.66
N LEU A 60 -1.93 7.02 -3.38
CA LEU A 60 -1.04 6.64 -2.30
C LEU A 60 -0.62 5.18 -2.49
N LEU A 61 0.69 4.92 -2.52
CA LEU A 61 1.28 3.58 -2.54
C LEU A 61 1.63 3.10 -1.12
N GLY A 62 1.95 4.03 -0.22
CA GLY A 62 2.25 3.69 1.17
C GLY A 62 2.52 4.91 2.03
N LYS A 63 2.36 4.75 3.34
CA LYS A 63 2.58 5.79 4.34
C LYS A 63 3.49 5.26 5.44
N GLY A 64 4.58 5.97 5.70
CA GLY A 64 5.46 5.79 6.86
C GLY A 64 5.17 6.83 7.94
N GLY A 65 5.92 6.80 9.04
CA GLY A 65 5.69 7.72 10.17
C GLY A 65 5.81 9.21 9.82
N PHE A 66 6.67 9.56 8.87
CA PHE A 66 6.96 10.95 8.46
C PHE A 66 6.96 11.15 6.94
N SER A 67 6.46 10.18 6.17
CA SER A 67 6.46 10.30 4.72
C SER A 67 5.30 9.54 4.07
N GLU A 68 4.90 10.03 2.91
CA GLU A 68 3.92 9.37 2.05
C GLU A 68 4.57 9.11 0.69
N VAL A 69 4.32 7.94 0.11
CA VAL A 69 4.76 7.59 -1.23
C VAL A 69 3.54 7.54 -2.12
N HIS A 70 3.51 8.36 -3.15
CA HIS A 70 2.42 8.44 -4.12
C HIS A 70 2.91 7.98 -5.49
N LYS A 71 2.08 7.24 -6.21
CA LYS A 71 2.20 7.12 -7.66
C LYS A 71 1.89 8.49 -8.24
N ALA A 72 2.73 8.96 -9.15
CA ALA A 72 2.55 10.23 -9.82
C ALA A 72 2.84 10.09 -11.31
N PHE A 73 2.34 11.03 -12.10
CA PHE A 73 2.70 11.18 -13.49
C PHE A 73 3.63 12.39 -13.65
N ASP A 74 4.80 12.16 -14.22
CA ASP A 74 5.74 13.21 -14.59
C ASP A 74 5.28 13.86 -15.89
N LEU A 75 4.79 15.10 -15.80
CA LEU A 75 4.25 15.86 -16.93
C LEU A 75 5.32 16.28 -17.94
N LYS A 76 6.60 16.25 -17.58
CA LYS A 76 7.70 16.60 -18.49
C LYS A 76 8.20 15.37 -19.25
N GLU A 77 8.49 14.31 -18.52
CA GLU A 77 9.06 13.06 -19.09
C GLU A 77 7.98 12.06 -19.53
N GLN A 78 6.70 12.40 -19.33
CA GLN A 78 5.53 11.59 -19.70
C GLN A 78 5.59 10.15 -19.20
N ARG A 79 6.00 9.97 -17.94
CA ARG A 79 6.16 8.65 -17.33
C ARG A 79 5.62 8.59 -15.91
N TYR A 80 5.24 7.39 -15.47
CA TYR A 80 4.87 7.17 -14.07
C TYR A 80 6.12 7.12 -13.18
N VAL A 81 6.02 7.76 -12.02
CA VAL A 81 7.06 7.80 -11.00
C VAL A 81 6.46 7.56 -9.62
N ALA A 82 7.31 7.25 -8.63
CA ALA A 82 6.93 7.24 -7.22
C ALA A 82 7.48 8.51 -6.54
N CYS A 83 6.59 9.38 -6.07
CA CYS A 83 6.95 10.58 -5.33
C CYS A 83 6.91 10.28 -3.84
N LYS A 84 8.07 10.29 -3.17
CA LYS A 84 8.17 10.21 -1.71
C LYS A 84 8.17 11.62 -1.14
N VAL A 85 7.09 11.97 -0.45
CA VAL A 85 6.89 13.29 0.15
C VAL A 85 7.14 13.18 1.66
N HIS A 86 8.11 13.93 2.17
CA HIS A 86 8.40 13.99 3.60
C HIS A 86 7.54 15.06 4.27
N GLN A 87 6.92 14.71 5.40
CA GLN A 87 6.19 15.63 6.27
C GLN A 87 7.03 15.89 7.52
N LEU A 88 7.83 16.95 7.47
CA LEU A 88 8.55 17.44 8.64
C LEU A 88 7.56 18.04 9.63
N ASN A 89 7.69 17.70 10.92
CA ASN A 89 6.93 18.40 11.96
C ASN A 89 7.35 19.88 11.97
N LYS A 90 6.36 20.78 11.91
CA LYS A 90 6.58 22.24 11.90
C LYS A 90 7.34 22.70 13.16
N ASP A 91 7.12 22.01 14.28
CA ASP A 91 7.71 22.30 15.60
C ASP A 91 9.18 21.86 15.72
N TRP A 92 9.72 21.17 14.72
CA TRP A 92 11.14 20.84 14.72
C TRP A 92 11.98 22.09 14.49
N LYS A 93 12.97 22.32 15.38
CA LYS A 93 14.04 23.29 15.19
C LYS A 93 14.79 23.02 13.88
N GLU A 94 15.30 24.08 13.25
CA GLU A 94 15.98 24.01 11.95
C GLU A 94 17.14 23.01 11.92
N ASP A 95 17.94 22.94 12.99
CA ASP A 95 19.03 21.96 13.12
C ASP A 95 18.55 20.51 12.98
N LYS A 96 17.36 20.20 13.51
CA LYS A 96 16.77 18.86 13.45
C LYS A 96 16.15 18.57 12.07
N LYS A 97 15.68 19.60 11.36
CA LYS A 97 15.19 19.48 9.99
C LYS A 97 16.33 19.24 9.01
N ALA A 98 17.45 19.95 9.15
CA ALA A 98 18.63 19.81 8.29
C ALA A 98 19.27 18.42 8.38
N ASN A 99 19.29 17.82 9.57
CA ASN A 99 19.84 16.47 9.77
C ASN A 99 18.91 15.32 9.29
N TYR A 100 17.67 15.61 8.89
CA TYR A 100 16.70 14.60 8.47
C TYR A 100 16.55 14.48 6.94
N ILE A 101 16.95 15.51 6.20
CA ILE A 101 16.82 15.59 4.74
C ILE A 101 18.03 14.97 4.05
#